data_AF-D4J4R8-F1
#
_entry.id   AF-D4J4R8-F1
#
_cell.length_a   1.000
_cell.length_b   1.000
_cell.length_c   1.000
_cell.angle_alpha   90.00
_cell.angle_beta   90.00
_cell.angle_gamma   90.00
#
_symmetry.space_group_name_H-M   'P 1'
#
loop_
_entity.id
_entity.type
_entity.pdbx_description
1 polymer ?
#
loop_
_entity_poly.entity_id
_entity_poly.type
_entity_poly.pdbx_seq_one_letter_code
_entity_poly.pdbx_strand_id
1 'polypeptide(L)'
;MLIAPELVRILGSQKYVDAIPAVTPILGAGFFAMAYNIPSTVEYYYGKTSFIAIGTVFAAVLNIAMNAIFIPQYGYLAAAYTTLGSYLVYFIFHCMIAHRIIGQNIFSIKVLMATVAGLSVIGAISLYYQNDYIVRYSCAAAVVGGVLVWLKKGVLADFGFNVGKGKRS
;
A
#
# COMPACT_ATOMS: atom_id res chain seq x y z
N MET A 1 -2.61 9.07 -1.74
CA MET A 1 -2.24 9.76 -0.50
C MET A 1 -2.06 11.25 -0.76
N LEU A 2 -1.11 11.65 -1.61
CA LEU A 2 -0.76 13.06 -1.86
C LEU A 2 -1.84 13.96 -2.49
N ILE A 3 -2.99 13.45 -2.92
CA ILE A 3 -4.13 14.22 -3.48
C ILE A 3 -5.41 14.00 -2.63
N ALA A 4 -5.32 13.16 -1.58
CA ALA A 4 -6.48 12.74 -0.81
C ALA A 4 -7.22 13.93 -0.12
N PRO A 5 -6.53 14.89 0.52
CA PRO A 5 -7.18 16.08 1.08
C PRO A 5 -8.13 16.83 0.14
N GLU A 6 -7.74 17.07 -1.12
CA GLU A 6 -8.61 17.76 -2.09
C GLU A 6 -9.76 16.86 -2.54
N LEU A 7 -9.51 15.57 -2.76
CA LEU A 7 -10.57 14.63 -3.10
C LEU A 7 -11.65 14.59 -2.02
N VAL A 8 -11.27 14.57 -0.74
CA VAL A 8 -12.22 14.61 0.37
C VAL A 8 -13.00 15.93 0.41
N ARG A 9 -12.34 17.07 0.15
CA ARG A 9 -13.01 18.38 0.13
C ARG A 9 -13.95 18.57 -1.07
N ILE A 10 -13.65 17.94 -2.20
CA ILE A 10 -14.45 18.01 -3.43
C ILE A 10 -15.62 17.03 -3.38
N LEU A 11 -15.37 15.80 -2.95
CA LEU A 11 -16.35 14.72 -2.97
C LEU A 11 -17.14 14.60 -1.66
N GLY A 12 -16.58 15.06 -0.55
CA GLY A 12 -17.18 15.04 0.78
C GLY A 12 -17.75 16.40 1.19
N SER A 13 -18.72 16.39 2.09
CA SER A 13 -19.17 17.60 2.77
C SER A 13 -18.11 18.14 3.74
N GLN A 14 -18.25 19.41 4.18
CA GLN A 14 -17.36 20.03 5.17
C GLN A 14 -17.19 19.20 6.45
N LYS A 15 -18.17 18.35 6.80
CA LYS A 15 -18.11 17.46 7.96
C LYS A 15 -17.05 16.35 7.84
N TYR A 16 -16.52 16.08 6.65
CA TYR A 16 -15.51 15.05 6.41
C TYR A 16 -14.07 15.58 6.36
N VAL A 17 -13.88 16.89 6.47
CA VAL A 17 -12.55 17.51 6.42
C VAL A 17 -11.67 17.01 7.57
N ASP A 18 -12.25 16.83 8.76
CA ASP A 18 -11.52 16.31 9.91
C ASP A 18 -11.06 14.86 9.71
N ALA A 19 -11.75 14.10 8.85
CA ALA A 19 -11.43 12.70 8.56
C ALA A 19 -10.31 12.51 7.53
N ILE A 20 -9.79 13.58 6.92
CA ILE A 20 -8.70 13.53 5.95
C ILE A 20 -7.48 12.71 6.43
N PRO A 21 -7.00 12.83 7.70
CA PRO A 21 -5.86 12.05 8.17
C PRO A 21 -6.10 10.54 8.14
N ALA A 22 -7.36 10.08 8.26
CA ALA A 22 -7.70 8.66 8.21
C ALA A 22 -7.57 8.07 6.79
N VAL A 23 -7.64 8.90 5.74
CA VAL A 23 -7.56 8.42 4.36
C VAL A 23 -6.19 7.82 4.04
N THR A 24 -5.11 8.38 4.58
CA THR A 24 -3.75 7.86 4.36
C THR A 24 -3.60 6.39 4.83
N PRO A 25 -3.85 6.03 6.10
CA PRO A 25 -3.79 4.64 6.53
C PRO A 25 -4.79 3.73 5.80
N ILE A 26 -5.99 4.23 5.45
CA ILE A 26 -6.96 3.46 4.63
C ILE A 26 -6.39 3.11 3.25
N LEU A 27 -5.73 4.05 2.58
CA LEU A 27 -5.08 3.77 1.29
C LEU A 27 -3.91 2.78 1.43
N GLY A 28 -3.17 2.86 2.54
CA GLY A 28 -2.16 1.85 2.88
C GLY A 28 -2.77 0.45 3.09
N ALA A 29 -3.91 0.38 3.76
CA ALA A 29 -4.66 -0.86 3.92
C ALA A 29 -5.11 -1.41 2.55
N GLY A 30 -5.61 -0.53 1.68
CA GLY A 30 -5.99 -0.85 0.30
C GLY A 30 -4.82 -1.40 -0.53
N PHE A 31 -3.60 -0.91 -0.33
CA PHE A 31 -2.41 -1.49 -0.95
C PHE A 31 -2.22 -2.96 -0.55
N PHE A 32 -2.24 -3.28 0.76
CA PHE A 32 -2.10 -4.67 1.22
C PHE A 32 -3.30 -5.54 0.82
N ALA A 33 -4.51 -4.96 0.82
CA ALA A 33 -5.73 -5.59 0.33
C ALA A 33 -5.70 -5.88 -1.18
N MET A 34 -4.86 -5.20 -1.97
CA MET A 34 -4.63 -5.59 -3.36
C MET A 34 -3.46 -6.56 -3.49
N ALA A 35 -2.38 -6.32 -2.75
CA ALA A 35 -1.16 -7.12 -2.80
C ALA A 35 -1.38 -8.59 -2.40
N TYR A 36 -2.35 -8.90 -1.51
CA TYR A 36 -2.63 -10.28 -1.09
C TYR A 36 -3.16 -11.15 -2.23
N ASN A 37 -3.73 -10.57 -3.30
CA ASN A 37 -4.25 -11.35 -4.42
C ASN A 37 -3.15 -12.18 -5.10
N ILE A 38 -1.91 -11.70 -5.07
CA ILE A 38 -0.77 -12.40 -5.68
C ILE A 38 -0.48 -13.73 -4.94
N PRO A 39 -0.22 -13.75 -3.62
CA PRO A 39 -0.03 -15.01 -2.89
C PRO A 39 -1.32 -15.85 -2.80
N SER A 40 -2.50 -15.26 -2.68
CA SER A 40 -3.75 -16.05 -2.64
C SER A 40 -4.06 -16.74 -3.97
N THR A 41 -3.61 -16.19 -5.11
CA THR A 41 -3.69 -16.87 -6.42
C THR A 41 -2.86 -18.15 -6.42
N VAL A 42 -1.72 -18.19 -5.74
CA VAL A 42 -0.93 -19.43 -5.58
C VAL A 42 -1.72 -20.45 -4.77
N GLU A 43 -2.31 -20.05 -3.64
CA GLU A 43 -3.16 -20.93 -2.85
C GLU A 43 -4.34 -21.48 -3.65
N TYR A 44 -4.98 -20.63 -4.46
CA TYR A 44 -6.06 -21.03 -5.35
C TYR A 44 -5.59 -22.04 -6.40
N TYR A 45 -4.47 -21.76 -7.09
CA TYR A 45 -3.90 -22.62 -8.12
C TYR A 45 -3.58 -24.02 -7.61
N TYR A 46 -3.04 -24.13 -6.39
CA TYR A 46 -2.73 -25.43 -5.76
C TYR A 46 -3.91 -26.05 -4.98
N GLY A 47 -5.13 -25.53 -5.14
CA GLY A 47 -6.34 -26.06 -4.51
C GLY A 47 -6.36 -25.93 -2.98
N LYS A 48 -5.60 -25.00 -2.41
CA LYS A 48 -5.50 -24.74 -0.96
C LYS A 48 -6.42 -23.61 -0.50
N THR A 49 -7.62 -23.51 -1.07
CA THR A 49 -8.59 -22.43 -0.81
C THR A 49 -9.05 -22.34 0.65
N SER A 50 -8.93 -23.42 1.43
CA SER A 50 -9.18 -23.38 2.88
C SER A 50 -8.29 -22.37 3.61
N PHE A 51 -7.05 -22.16 3.18
CA PHE A 51 -6.18 -21.15 3.79
C PHE A 51 -6.64 -19.73 3.46
N ILE A 52 -7.22 -19.50 2.27
CA ILE A 52 -7.87 -18.24 1.91
C ILE A 52 -9.02 -17.94 2.88
N ALA A 53 -9.89 -18.90 3.13
CA ALA A 53 -10.99 -18.74 4.08
C ALA A 53 -10.50 -18.46 5.51
N ILE A 54 -9.54 -19.26 6.00
CA ILE A 54 -8.96 -19.11 7.35
C ILE A 54 -8.31 -17.73 7.51
N GLY A 55 -7.48 -17.31 6.54
CA GLY A 55 -6.83 -16.00 6.57
C GLY A 55 -7.84 -14.86 6.60
N THR A 56 -8.92 -14.98 5.83
CA THR A 56 -9.97 -13.95 5.74
C THR A 56 -10.72 -13.82 7.06
N VAL A 57 -11.12 -14.94 7.66
CA VAL A 57 -11.77 -14.96 8.98
C VAL A 57 -10.82 -14.41 10.05
N PHE A 58 -9.56 -14.83 10.04
CA PHE A 58 -8.56 -14.37 10.99
C PHE A 58 -8.35 -12.85 10.91
N ALA A 59 -8.22 -12.30 9.70
CA ALA A 59 -8.07 -10.86 9.49
C ALA A 59 -9.32 -10.08 9.93
N ALA A 60 -10.52 -10.60 9.66
CA ALA A 60 -11.77 -9.99 10.09
C ALA A 60 -11.91 -9.96 11.62
N VAL A 61 -11.61 -11.08 12.29
CA VAL A 61 -11.64 -11.18 13.76
C VAL A 61 -10.61 -10.23 14.37
N LEU A 62 -9.38 -10.19 13.82
CA LEU A 62 -8.34 -9.28 14.27
C LEU A 62 -8.79 -7.82 14.14
N ASN A 63 -9.41 -7.46 13.01
CA ASN A 63 -9.89 -6.10 12.78
C ASN A 63 -10.99 -5.70 13.76
N ILE A 64 -11.98 -6.57 13.98
CA ILE A 64 -13.07 -6.32 14.92
C ILE A 64 -12.54 -6.21 16.35
N ALA A 65 -11.66 -7.11 16.78
CA ALA A 65 -11.08 -7.11 18.11
C ALA A 65 -10.25 -5.82 18.36
N MET A 66 -9.40 -5.46 17.42
CA MET A 66 -8.63 -4.22 17.50
C MET A 66 -9.54 -2.99 17.51
N ASN A 67 -10.56 -2.93 16.66
CA ASN A 67 -11.52 -1.84 16.64
C ASN A 67 -12.27 -1.69 17.98
N ALA A 68 -12.71 -2.81 18.56
CA ALA A 68 -13.40 -2.80 19.85
C ALA A 68 -12.51 -2.25 20.99
N ILE A 69 -11.20 -2.50 20.93
CA ILE A 69 -10.24 -2.03 21.95
C ILE A 69 -9.85 -0.57 21.71
N PHE A 70 -9.54 -0.19 20.47
CA PHE A 70 -8.90 1.10 20.16
C PHE A 70 -9.88 2.23 19.82
N ILE A 71 -11.05 1.96 19.25
CA ILE A 71 -12.01 3.01 18.90
C ILE A 71 -12.50 3.79 20.14
N PRO A 72 -12.83 3.16 21.28
CA PRO A 72 -13.25 3.90 22.48
C PRO A 72 -12.19 4.86 23.02
N GLN A 73 -10.91 4.58 22.77
CA GLN A 73 -9.78 5.36 23.31
C GLN A 73 -9.27 6.43 22.32
N TYR A 74 -9.26 6.12 21.02
CA TYR A 74 -8.59 6.93 19.99
C TYR A 74 -9.55 7.38 18.87
N GLY A 75 -10.85 7.09 18.99
CA GLY A 75 -11.87 7.46 18.02
C GLY A 75 -11.75 6.76 16.68
N TYR A 76 -12.37 7.35 15.64
CA TYR A 76 -12.42 6.74 14.30
C TYR A 76 -11.05 6.66 13.62
N LEU A 77 -10.07 7.49 14.03
CA LEU A 77 -8.72 7.43 13.49
C LEU A 77 -8.05 6.09 13.82
N ALA A 78 -8.32 5.53 15.00
CA ALA A 78 -7.86 4.19 15.36
C ALA A 78 -8.38 3.15 14.36
N ALA A 79 -9.65 3.21 13.97
CA ALA A 79 -10.24 2.27 13.01
C ALA A 79 -9.47 2.24 11.67
N ALA A 80 -8.93 3.37 11.24
CA ALA A 80 -8.13 3.46 10.01
C ALA A 80 -6.78 2.74 10.15
N TYR A 81 -6.09 2.91 11.27
CA TYR A 81 -4.80 2.27 11.55
C TYR A 81 -4.92 0.78 11.87
N THR A 82 -5.94 0.38 12.61
CA THR A 82 -6.23 -1.05 12.86
C THR A 82 -6.58 -1.76 11.56
N THR A 83 -7.30 -1.11 10.64
CA THR A 83 -7.56 -1.63 9.29
C THR A 83 -6.28 -1.83 8.49
N LEU A 84 -5.38 -0.84 8.48
CA LEU A 84 -4.05 -1.00 7.90
C LEU A 84 -3.29 -2.20 8.51
N GLY A 85 -3.29 -2.31 9.84
CA GLY A 85 -2.64 -3.40 10.55
C GLY A 85 -3.22 -4.77 10.22
N SER A 86 -4.55 -4.91 10.21
CA SER A 86 -5.22 -6.18 9.89
C SER A 86 -4.93 -6.63 8.46
N TYR A 87 -4.96 -5.71 7.49
CA TYR A 87 -4.63 -6.05 6.09
C TYR A 87 -3.15 -6.35 5.87
N LEU A 88 -2.25 -5.71 6.62
CA LEU A 88 -0.82 -6.08 6.62
C LEU A 88 -0.63 -7.51 7.13
N VAL A 89 -1.26 -7.86 8.26
CA VAL A 89 -1.20 -9.23 8.82
C VAL A 89 -1.80 -10.24 7.84
N TYR A 90 -2.93 -9.90 7.21
CA TYR A 90 -3.58 -10.72 6.19
C TYR A 90 -2.66 -10.98 4.99
N PHE A 91 -1.99 -9.94 4.49
CA PHE A 91 -1.02 -10.05 3.41
C PHE A 91 0.19 -10.93 3.79
N ILE A 92 0.75 -10.74 4.98
CA ILE A 92 1.87 -11.54 5.49
C ILE A 92 1.47 -13.00 5.63
N PHE A 93 0.28 -13.27 6.18
CA PHE A 93 -0.27 -14.62 6.30
C PHE A 93 -0.25 -15.35 4.95
N HIS A 94 -0.83 -14.74 3.90
CA HIS A 94 -0.86 -15.33 2.57
C HIS A 94 0.54 -15.48 1.96
N CYS A 95 1.45 -14.52 2.17
CA CYS A 95 2.84 -14.68 1.72
C CYS A 95 3.53 -15.90 2.34
N MET A 96 3.32 -16.15 3.64
CA MET A 96 3.89 -17.30 4.34
C MET A 96 3.32 -18.63 3.84
N ILE A 97 1.99 -18.71 3.66
CA ILE A 97 1.34 -19.92 3.14
C ILE A 97 1.82 -20.19 1.72
N ALA A 98 1.85 -19.17 0.86
CA ALA A 98 2.27 -19.34 -0.51
C ALA A 98 3.75 -19.75 -0.60
N HIS A 99 4.64 -19.17 0.23
CA HIS A 99 6.02 -19.62 0.35
C HIS A 99 6.13 -21.10 0.77
N ARG A 100 5.28 -21.54 1.71
CA ARG A 100 5.24 -22.95 2.14
C ARG A 100 4.78 -23.89 1.02
N ILE A 101 3.92 -23.44 0.11
CA ILE A 101 3.43 -24.22 -1.03
C ILE A 101 4.50 -24.34 -2.12
N ILE A 102 5.13 -23.23 -2.51
CA ILE A 102 6.06 -23.20 -3.66
C ILE A 102 7.54 -23.33 -3.28
N GLY A 103 7.87 -23.23 -1.99
CA GLY A 103 9.25 -23.31 -1.48
C GLY A 103 10.13 -22.08 -1.76
N GLN A 104 9.55 -20.99 -2.25
CA GLN A 104 10.27 -19.77 -2.62
C GLN A 104 9.43 -18.51 -2.37
N ASN A 105 10.10 -17.35 -2.31
CA ASN A 105 9.43 -16.07 -2.11
C ASN A 105 8.80 -15.58 -3.41
N ILE A 106 7.50 -15.27 -3.37
CA ILE A 106 6.76 -14.69 -4.50
C ILE A 106 7.26 -13.28 -4.82
N PHE A 107 7.53 -12.52 -3.76
CA PHE A 107 8.06 -11.17 -3.88
C PHE A 107 9.56 -11.19 -3.61
N SER A 108 10.29 -10.40 -4.39
CA SER A 108 11.63 -9.99 -3.97
C SER A 108 11.52 -9.16 -2.71
N ILE A 109 12.05 -9.66 -1.59
CA ILE A 109 11.99 -9.00 -0.28
C ILE A 109 12.56 -7.58 -0.36
N LYS A 110 13.63 -7.38 -1.15
CA LYS A 110 14.21 -6.03 -1.36
C LYS A 110 13.20 -5.08 -2.01
N VAL A 111 12.50 -5.53 -3.05
CA VAL A 111 11.50 -4.72 -3.76
C VAL A 111 10.27 -4.47 -2.90
N LEU A 112 9.80 -5.49 -2.16
CA LEU A 112 8.68 -5.36 -1.24
C LEU A 112 8.99 -4.34 -0.14
N MET A 113 10.13 -4.46 0.53
CA MET A 113 10.56 -3.53 1.57
C MET A 113 10.73 -2.11 1.03
N ALA A 114 11.34 -1.96 -0.16
CA ALA A 114 11.47 -0.65 -0.81
C ALA A 114 10.09 -0.04 -1.13
N THR A 115 9.14 -0.84 -1.60
CA THR A 115 7.77 -0.40 -1.91
C THR A 115 7.04 0.05 -0.65
N VAL A 116 7.08 -0.77 0.41
CA VAL A 116 6.43 -0.46 1.69
C VAL A 116 7.07 0.76 2.35
N ALA A 117 8.40 0.88 2.30
CA ALA A 117 9.11 2.06 2.81
C ALA A 117 8.74 3.31 2.01
N GLY A 118 8.71 3.24 0.68
CA GLY A 118 8.29 4.34 -0.18
C GLY A 118 6.84 4.78 0.09
N LEU A 119 5.92 3.83 0.23
CA LEU A 119 4.52 4.11 0.57
C LEU A 119 4.42 4.77 1.96
N SER A 120 5.19 4.29 2.93
CA SER A 120 5.22 4.84 4.29
C SER A 120 5.76 6.28 4.31
N VAL A 121 6.83 6.56 3.56
CA VAL A 121 7.40 7.92 3.41
C VAL A 121 6.41 8.85 2.74
N ILE A 122 5.78 8.43 1.63
CA ILE A 122 4.75 9.23 0.95
C ILE A 122 3.55 9.49 1.86
N GLY A 123 3.13 8.49 2.64
CA GLY A 123 2.07 8.62 3.63
C GLY A 123 2.44 9.63 4.73
N ALA A 124 3.66 9.54 5.28
CA ALA A 124 4.15 10.46 6.30
C ALA A 124 4.23 11.91 5.78
N ILE A 125 4.77 12.12 4.57
CA ILE A 125 4.78 13.43 3.91
C ILE A 125 3.35 13.95 3.74
N SER A 126 2.43 13.10 3.28
CA SER A 126 1.04 13.48 3.07
C SER A 126 0.32 13.89 4.36
N LEU A 127 0.64 13.26 5.49
CA LEU A 127 0.05 13.57 6.80
C LEU A 127 0.69 14.82 7.42
N TYR A 128 2.01 14.93 7.38
CA TYR A 128 2.73 16.06 7.96
C TYR A 128 2.45 17.37 7.21
N TYR A 129 2.45 17.32 5.87
CA TYR A 129 2.19 18.47 5.01
C TYR A 129 0.75 18.52 4.49
N GLN A 130 -0.22 18.02 5.27
CA GLN A 130 -1.63 17.90 4.85
C GLN A 130 -2.23 19.22 4.32
N ASN A 131 -1.89 20.35 4.97
CA ASN A 131 -2.40 21.67 4.60
C ASN A 131 -1.53 22.41 3.56
N ASP A 132 -0.31 21.94 3.30
CA ASP A 132 0.59 22.55 2.33
C ASP A 132 0.46 21.83 0.98
N TYR A 133 -0.36 22.41 0.10
CA TYR A 133 -0.60 21.85 -1.23
C TYR A 133 0.67 21.90 -2.10
N ILE A 134 1.56 22.88 -1.91
CA ILE A 134 2.77 23.03 -2.72
C ILE A 134 3.71 21.84 -2.50
N VAL A 135 3.95 21.47 -1.23
CA VAL A 135 4.78 20.30 -0.89
C VAL A 135 4.14 19.01 -1.43
N ARG A 136 2.83 18.84 -1.26
CA ARG A 136 2.14 17.61 -1.70
C ARG A 136 2.13 17.45 -3.23
N TYR A 137 1.81 18.50 -3.97
CA TYR A 137 1.79 18.45 -5.44
C TYR A 137 3.19 18.38 -6.04
N SER A 138 4.20 19.01 -5.44
CA SER A 138 5.59 18.84 -5.88
C SER A 138 6.08 17.40 -5.67
N CYS A 139 5.77 16.78 -4.52
CA CYS A 139 6.02 15.36 -4.31
C CYS A 139 5.26 14.48 -5.31
N ALA A 140 3.98 14.78 -5.59
CA ALA A 140 3.18 14.01 -6.55
C ALA A 140 3.78 14.10 -7.96
N ALA A 141 4.16 15.30 -8.39
CA ALA A 141 4.82 15.54 -9.66
C ALA A 141 6.17 14.82 -9.76
N ALA A 142 6.96 14.80 -8.67
CA ALA A 142 8.23 14.08 -8.62
C ALA A 142 8.04 12.56 -8.75
N VAL A 143 7.02 11.99 -8.08
CA VAL A 143 6.68 10.56 -8.19
C VAL A 143 6.26 10.23 -9.62
N VAL A 144 5.32 11.00 -10.20
CA VAL A 144 4.85 10.79 -11.57
C VAL A 144 5.99 10.93 -12.58
N GLY A 145 6.79 12.00 -12.47
CA GLY A 145 7.96 12.22 -13.33
C GLY A 145 8.98 11.09 -13.23
N GLY A 146 9.27 10.60 -12.03
CA GLY A 146 10.14 9.45 -11.80
C GLY A 146 9.63 8.18 -12.48
N VAL A 147 8.33 7.89 -12.36
CA VAL A 147 7.68 6.75 -13.03
C VAL A 147 7.73 6.89 -14.55
N LEU A 148 7.42 8.08 -15.10
CA LEU A 148 7.48 8.32 -16.54
C LEU A 148 8.89 8.15 -17.11
N VAL A 149 9.91 8.63 -16.40
CA VAL A 149 11.32 8.44 -16.79
C VAL A 149 11.71 6.96 -16.74
N TRP A 150 11.26 6.22 -15.71
CA TRP A 150 11.51 4.79 -15.60
C TRP A 150 10.85 4.00 -16.74
N LEU A 151 9.59 4.28 -17.02
CA LEU A 151 8.85 3.68 -18.14
C LEU A 151 9.53 3.98 -19.48
N LYS A 152 9.93 5.23 -19.72
CA LYS A 152 10.64 5.61 -20.95
C LYS A 152 11.97 4.86 -21.10
N LYS A 153 12.71 4.66 -20.01
CA LYS A 153 13.96 3.87 -20.04
C LYS A 153 13.69 2.39 -20.34
N GLY A 154 12.65 1.81 -19.76
CA GLY A 154 12.24 0.42 -20.05
C GLY A 154 11.87 0.24 -21.51
N VAL A 155 11.00 1.11 -22.04
CA VAL A 155 10.60 1.09 -23.46
C VAL A 155 11.80 1.26 -24.39
N LEU A 156 12.70 2.22 -24.10
CA LEU A 156 13.91 2.42 -24.92
C LEU A 156 14.86 1.21 -24.87
N ALA A 157 14.96 0.54 -23.71
CA ALA A 157 15.75 -0.69 -23.58
C ALA A 157 15.15 -1.84 -24.39
N ASP A 158 13.82 -1.98 -24.43
CA ASP A 158 13.12 -2.98 -25.23
C ASP A 158 13.31 -2.75 -26.76
N PHE A 159 13.50 -1.49 -27.18
CA PHE A 159 13.86 -1.12 -28.56
C PHE A 159 15.38 -1.14 -28.86
N GLY A 160 16.21 -1.66 -27.95
CA GLY A 160 17.66 -1.81 -28.15
C GLY A 160 18.48 -0.52 -27.99
N PHE A 161 17.88 0.59 -27.55
CA PHE A 161 18.62 1.79 -27.21
C PHE A 161 19.19 1.66 -25.80
N ASN A 162 20.49 1.35 -25.70
CA ASN A 162 21.18 1.21 -24.42
C ASN A 162 21.36 2.60 -23.75
N VAL A 163 20.43 2.96 -22.86
CA VAL A 163 20.46 4.23 -22.08
C VAL A 163 21.41 4.13 -20.87
N GLY A 164 22.33 3.16 -20.86
CA GLY A 164 23.40 3.05 -19.87
C GLY A 164 24.41 4.19 -20.04
N LYS A 165 24.56 5.02 -19.00
CA LYS A 165 25.57 6.07 -18.88
C LYS A 165 26.91 5.60 -19.45
N GLY A 166 27.41 6.32 -20.47
CA GLY A 166 28.73 6.10 -21.03
C GLY A 166 29.78 6.06 -19.91
N LYS A 167 30.53 4.96 -19.84
CA LYS A 167 31.83 4.95 -19.18
C LYS A 167 32.67 6.00 -19.89
N ARG A 168 32.91 7.14 -19.25
CA ARG A 168 34.01 8.03 -19.63
C ARG A 168 35.29 7.26 -19.33
N SER A 169 36.01 6.89 -20.40
CA SER A 169 37.44 6.57 -20.37
C SER A 169 38.24 7.76 -19.88
#